data_AF-A0A6J2YPI6-F1
#
_entry.id   AF-A0A6J2YPI6-F1
#
_cell.length_a   1.000
_cell.length_b   1.000
_cell.length_c   1.000
_cell.angle_alpha   90.00
_cell.angle_beta   90.00
_cell.angle_gamma   90.00
#
_symmetry.space_group_name_H-M   'P 1'
#
loop_
_entity.id
_entity.type
_entity.pdbx_description
1 polymer ?
#
loop_
_entity_poly.entity_id
_entity_poly.type
_entity_poly.pdbx_seq_one_letter_code
_entity_poly.pdbx_strand_id
1 'polypeptide(L)'
;MSRKGVMQHSGGEVVFTSLDKWEAEYKMYKRLVQIKTFKNFRLWKGFYVWRKNIIYNKIHLAKRNLTQNMFILNPLLRQGLLDIQYMCYKMSDSSFVNSIERENIWLFYFIENQMDKLIVIKDKLNEFHDLVKEIVFNACHGALLLKGFVVDERLIEDTKGILYI
;
A
#
# COMPACT_ATOMS: atom_id res chain seq x y z
N MET A 1 4.23 -1.65 52.11
CA MET A 1 2.92 -1.94 52.73
C MET A 1 2.95 -1.44 54.16
N SER A 2 1.95 -0.65 54.57
CA SER A 2 1.83 -0.18 55.95
C SER A 2 1.19 -1.27 56.80
N ARG A 3 1.56 -1.39 58.08
CA ARG A 3 0.98 -2.36 59.03
C ARG A 3 -0.55 -2.19 59.22
N LYS A 4 -1.12 -1.06 58.79
CA LYS A 4 -2.54 -0.71 58.97
C LYS A 4 -3.40 -0.83 57.71
N GLY A 5 -2.83 -1.06 56.53
CA GLY A 5 -3.63 -1.13 55.29
C GLY A 5 -2.86 -0.91 53.99
N VAL A 6 -3.61 -0.89 52.90
CA VAL A 6 -3.12 -0.73 51.52
C VAL A 6 -3.59 0.60 50.97
N MET A 7 -2.68 1.33 50.33
CA MET A 7 -2.96 2.60 49.67
C MET A 7 -2.94 2.35 48.16
N GLN A 8 -4.05 2.62 47.47
CA GLN A 8 -4.18 2.48 46.03
C GLN A 8 -4.19 3.86 45.38
N HIS A 9 -3.30 4.08 44.42
CA HIS A 9 -3.26 5.27 43.59
C HIS A 9 -3.92 4.94 42.24
N SER A 10 -5.02 5.60 41.92
CA SER A 10 -5.70 5.43 40.63
C SER A 10 -6.13 6.78 40.10
N GLY A 11 -5.60 7.19 38.94
CA GLY A 11 -6.05 8.39 38.22
C GLY A 11 -5.92 9.71 38.99
N GLY A 12 -5.01 9.82 39.96
CA GLY A 12 -4.82 11.02 40.78
C GLY A 12 -5.47 10.98 42.16
N GLU A 13 -6.36 10.01 42.40
CA GLU A 13 -6.95 9.78 43.72
C GLU A 13 -6.16 8.76 44.54
N VAL A 14 -6.08 9.01 45.84
CA VAL A 14 -5.42 8.13 46.81
C VAL A 14 -6.46 7.53 47.73
N VAL A 15 -6.76 6.25 47.54
CA VAL A 15 -7.73 5.52 48.38
C VAL A 15 -6.96 4.67 49.39
N PHE A 16 -7.21 4.89 50.67
CA PHE A 16 -6.68 4.06 51.75
C PHE A 16 -7.71 3.02 52.17
N THR A 17 -7.35 1.74 52.04
CA THR A 17 -8.16 0.60 52.49
C THR A 17 -7.52 0.00 53.73
N SER A 18 -8.29 -0.12 54.82
CA SER A 18 -7.80 -0.79 56.03
C SER A 18 -7.43 -2.24 55.76
N LEU A 19 -6.49 -2.79 56.54
CA LEU A 19 -6.01 -4.15 56.34
C LEU A 19 -7.14 -5.19 56.46
N ASP A 20 -8.02 -5.05 57.44
CA ASP A 20 -9.13 -5.98 57.66
C ASP A 20 -10.12 -6.01 56.48
N LYS A 21 -10.45 -4.82 55.95
CA LYS A 21 -11.31 -4.68 54.78
C LYS A 21 -10.65 -5.29 53.54
N TRP A 22 -9.37 -4.99 53.34
CA TRP A 22 -8.61 -5.54 52.22
C TRP A 22 -8.52 -7.06 52.28
N GLU A 23 -8.29 -7.64 53.46
CA GLU A 23 -8.23 -9.09 53.63
C GLU A 23 -9.59 -9.75 53.38
N ALA A 24 -10.69 -9.14 53.83
CA ALA A 24 -12.04 -9.59 53.55
C ALA A 24 -12.36 -9.58 52.04
N GLU A 25 -12.07 -8.46 51.37
CA GLU A 25 -12.23 -8.33 49.91
C GLU A 25 -11.36 -9.34 49.15
N TYR A 26 -10.13 -9.57 49.59
CA TYR A 26 -9.23 -10.55 48.99
C TYR A 26 -9.75 -11.99 49.16
N LYS A 27 -10.28 -12.34 50.34
CA LYS A 27 -10.94 -13.63 50.59
C LYS A 27 -12.16 -13.82 49.68
N MET A 28 -12.99 -12.78 49.51
CA MET A 28 -14.13 -12.81 48.59
C MET A 28 -13.68 -12.97 47.13
N TYR A 29 -12.68 -12.21 46.70
CA TYR A 29 -12.09 -12.32 45.37
C TYR A 29 -11.58 -13.73 45.08
N LYS A 30 -10.85 -14.35 46.03
CA LYS A 30 -10.39 -15.73 45.90
C LYS A 30 -11.53 -16.72 45.66
N ARG A 31 -12.65 -16.57 46.37
CA ARG A 31 -13.85 -17.40 46.16
C ARG A 31 -14.48 -17.14 44.79
N LEU A 32 -14.59 -15.88 44.39
CA LEU A 32 -15.18 -15.46 43.12
C LEU A 32 -14.41 -16.02 41.92
N VAL A 33 -13.07 -15.95 41.95
CA VAL A 33 -12.22 -16.46 40.85
C VAL A 33 -12.31 -17.99 40.69
N GLN A 34 -12.68 -18.73 41.74
CA GLN A 34 -12.87 -20.18 41.66
C GLN A 34 -14.17 -20.59 40.96
N ILE A 35 -15.16 -19.69 40.86
CA ILE A 35 -16.38 -19.95 40.12
C ILE A 35 -16.03 -20.26 38.66
N LYS A 36 -16.59 -21.35 38.13
CA LYS A 36 -16.25 -21.92 36.82
C LYS A 36 -16.28 -20.89 35.68
N THR A 37 -17.23 -19.96 35.70
CA THR A 37 -17.36 -18.88 34.71
C THR A 37 -16.12 -17.96 34.72
N PHE A 38 -15.72 -17.43 35.87
CA PHE A 38 -14.56 -16.54 36.00
C PHE A 38 -13.23 -17.26 35.72
N LYS A 39 -13.09 -18.50 36.20
CA LYS A 39 -11.92 -19.34 35.91
C LYS A 39 -11.77 -19.58 34.41
N ASN A 40 -12.84 -19.99 33.73
CA ASN A 40 -12.84 -20.25 32.30
C ASN A 40 -12.67 -18.97 31.49
N PHE A 41 -13.26 -17.85 31.92
CA PHE A 41 -13.12 -16.57 31.25
C PHE A 41 -11.65 -16.13 31.14
N ARG A 42 -10.85 -16.32 32.20
CA ARG A 42 -9.42 -15.96 32.16
C ARG A 42 -8.65 -16.80 31.13
N LEU A 43 -8.97 -18.08 31.02
CA LEU A 43 -8.40 -18.96 29.98
C LEU A 43 -8.87 -18.54 28.59
N TRP A 44 -10.18 -18.34 28.39
CA TRP A 44 -10.76 -17.92 27.12
C TRP A 44 -10.22 -16.59 26.64
N LYS A 45 -10.08 -15.60 27.54
CA LYS A 45 -9.47 -14.31 27.22
C LYS A 45 -8.03 -14.50 26.72
N GLY A 46 -7.26 -15.36 27.37
CA GLY A 46 -5.90 -15.72 26.93
C GLY A 46 -5.88 -16.33 25.53
N PHE A 47 -6.69 -17.37 25.31
CA PHE A 47 -6.80 -18.01 23.99
C PHE A 47 -7.34 -17.09 22.90
N TYR A 48 -8.29 -16.22 23.23
CA TYR A 48 -8.86 -15.25 22.31
C TYR A 48 -7.81 -14.24 21.86
N VAL A 49 -7.08 -13.65 22.81
CA VAL A 49 -6.00 -12.70 22.50
C VAL A 49 -4.88 -13.40 21.71
N TRP A 50 -4.49 -14.61 22.12
CA TRP A 50 -3.49 -15.41 21.40
C TRP A 50 -3.91 -15.70 19.96
N ARG A 51 -5.14 -16.20 19.75
CA ARG A 51 -5.68 -16.46 18.42
C ARG A 51 -5.75 -15.19 17.58
N LYS A 52 -6.22 -14.08 18.17
CA LYS A 52 -6.29 -12.77 17.49
C LYS A 52 -4.90 -12.31 17.05
N ASN A 53 -3.89 -12.43 17.91
CA ASN A 53 -2.52 -12.06 17.60
C ASN A 53 -1.92 -12.96 16.52
N ILE A 54 -2.17 -14.28 16.56
CA ILE A 54 -1.72 -15.19 15.48
C ILE A 54 -2.33 -14.79 14.14
N ILE A 55 -3.65 -14.57 14.10
CA ILE A 55 -4.35 -14.20 12.86
C ILE A 55 -3.80 -12.87 12.35
N TYR A 56 -3.67 -11.88 13.23
CA TYR A 56 -3.09 -10.58 12.91
C TYR A 56 -1.68 -10.74 12.31
N ASN A 57 -0.80 -11.49 12.97
CA ASN A 57 0.56 -11.72 12.48
C ASN A 57 0.58 -12.44 11.12
N LYS A 58 -0.28 -13.44 10.92
CA LYS A 58 -0.41 -14.13 9.62
C LYS A 58 -0.84 -13.17 8.52
N ILE A 59 -1.86 -12.35 8.78
CA ILE A 59 -2.35 -11.35 7.82
C ILE A 59 -1.28 -10.30 7.54
N HIS A 60 -0.59 -9.80 8.57
CA HIS A 60 0.47 -8.82 8.43
C HIS A 60 1.65 -9.33 7.61
N LEU A 61 2.06 -10.58 7.85
CA LEU A 61 3.11 -11.24 7.08
C LEU A 61 2.69 -11.39 5.61
N ALA A 62 1.47 -11.89 5.36
CA ALA A 62 0.93 -12.01 4.01
C ALA A 62 0.85 -10.65 3.31
N LYS A 63 0.36 -9.60 3.99
CA LYS A 63 0.30 -8.23 3.46
C LYS A 63 1.68 -7.72 3.08
N ARG A 64 2.68 -7.88 3.96
CA ARG A 64 4.07 -7.47 3.69
C ARG A 64 4.64 -8.20 2.47
N ASN A 65 4.45 -9.53 2.39
CA ASN A 65 4.91 -10.32 1.25
C ASN A 65 4.24 -9.88 -0.06
N LEU A 66 2.93 -9.63 -0.05
CA LEU A 66 2.21 -9.14 -1.23
C LEU A 66 2.74 -7.76 -1.65
N THR A 67 2.88 -6.82 -0.72
CA THR A 67 3.38 -5.46 -1.03
C THR A 67 4.80 -5.44 -1.58
N GLN A 68 5.63 -6.42 -1.21
CA GLN A 68 7.01 -6.50 -1.69
C GLN A 68 7.12 -7.16 -3.08
N ASN A 69 6.23 -8.11 -3.39
CA ASN A 69 6.33 -8.94 -4.60
C ASN A 69 5.36 -8.55 -5.72
N MET A 70 4.22 -7.90 -5.41
CA MET A 70 3.29 -7.44 -6.45
C MET A 70 3.63 -6.03 -6.92
N PHE A 71 4.01 -5.91 -8.20
CA PHE A 71 4.28 -4.63 -8.84
C PHE A 71 3.08 -3.67 -8.81
N ILE A 72 1.86 -4.20 -8.95
CA ILE A 72 0.61 -3.40 -8.88
C ILE A 72 0.44 -2.73 -7.51
N LEU A 73 1.01 -3.30 -6.44
CA LEU A 73 0.91 -2.70 -5.12
C LEU A 73 1.89 -1.54 -4.92
N ASN A 74 2.94 -1.42 -5.74
CA ASN A 74 3.84 -0.27 -5.73
C ASN A 74 3.11 0.96 -6.31
N PRO A 75 2.99 2.08 -5.58
CA PRO A 75 2.24 3.24 -6.04
C PRO A 75 2.79 3.85 -7.33
N LEU A 76 4.12 3.85 -7.53
CA LEU A 76 4.74 4.43 -8.72
C LEU A 76 4.51 3.55 -9.96
N LEU A 77 4.73 2.24 -9.83
CA LEU A 77 4.53 1.30 -10.93
C LEU A 77 3.04 1.15 -11.28
N ARG A 78 2.16 1.21 -10.28
CA ARG A 78 0.71 1.18 -10.48
C ARG A 78 0.25 2.37 -11.31
N GLN A 79 0.70 3.57 -10.96
CA GLN A 79 0.29 4.77 -11.68
C GLN A 79 0.72 4.67 -13.15
N GLY A 80 1.99 4.31 -13.41
CA GLY A 80 2.47 4.12 -14.77
C GLY A 80 1.67 3.07 -15.56
N LEU A 81 1.30 1.96 -14.93
CA LEU A 81 0.45 0.94 -15.57
C LEU A 81 -0.94 1.47 -15.92
N LEU A 82 -1.59 2.19 -14.99
CA LEU A 82 -2.93 2.76 -15.20
C LEU A 82 -2.91 3.82 -16.30
N ASP A 83 -1.87 4.65 -16.35
CA ASP A 83 -1.70 5.67 -17.38
C ASP A 83 -1.55 5.03 -18.77
N ILE A 84 -0.74 3.97 -18.88
CA ILE A 84 -0.61 3.18 -20.12
C ILE A 84 -1.96 2.57 -20.52
N GLN A 85 -2.69 1.96 -19.58
CA GLN A 85 -4.01 1.38 -19.87
C GLN A 85 -5.01 2.44 -20.36
N TYR A 86 -5.02 3.61 -19.74
CA TYR A 86 -5.86 4.72 -20.15
C TYR A 86 -5.52 5.21 -21.56
N MET A 87 -4.24 5.30 -21.89
CA MET A 87 -3.81 5.67 -23.23
C MET A 87 -4.15 4.60 -24.28
N CYS A 88 -3.99 3.31 -23.95
CA CYS A 88 -4.43 2.21 -24.82
C CYS A 88 -5.94 2.29 -25.10
N TYR A 89 -6.74 2.60 -24.08
CA TYR A 89 -8.18 2.80 -24.23
C TYR A 89 -8.51 3.98 -25.16
N LYS A 90 -7.85 5.13 -24.97
CA LYS A 90 -8.00 6.27 -25.88
C LYS A 90 -7.62 5.93 -27.32
N MET A 91 -6.58 5.13 -27.52
CA MET A 91 -6.15 4.73 -28.85
C MET A 91 -7.11 3.71 -29.48
N SER A 92 -7.74 2.82 -28.71
CA SER A 92 -8.78 1.93 -29.24
C SER A 92 -10.03 2.67 -29.72
N ASP A 93 -10.35 3.81 -29.13
CA ASP A 93 -11.45 4.67 -29.59
C ASP A 93 -11.11 5.47 -30.85
N SER A 94 -9.82 5.51 -31.26
CA SER A 94 -9.42 6.23 -32.46
C SER A 94 -9.74 5.40 -33.72
N SER A 95 -10.70 5.89 -34.51
CA SER A 95 -11.05 5.27 -35.79
C SER A 95 -9.93 5.49 -36.82
N PHE A 96 -9.50 4.38 -37.45
CA PHE A 96 -8.57 4.38 -38.58
C PHE A 96 -9.17 4.91 -39.88
N VAL A 97 -10.50 5.02 -39.94
CA VAL A 97 -11.24 5.47 -41.11
C VAL A 97 -11.96 6.76 -40.78
N ASN A 98 -11.85 7.75 -41.66
CA ASN A 98 -12.68 8.94 -41.57
C ASN A 98 -14.10 8.62 -42.04
N SER A 99 -15.04 8.46 -41.11
CA SER A 99 -16.42 8.01 -41.37
C SER A 99 -17.44 9.15 -41.53
N ILE A 100 -16.97 10.40 -41.48
CA ILE A 100 -17.80 11.61 -41.37
C ILE A 100 -18.48 11.96 -42.68
N GLU A 101 -17.88 11.62 -43.83
CA GLU A 101 -18.42 11.95 -45.15
C GLU A 101 -18.56 10.65 -45.96
N ARG A 102 -19.76 10.07 -45.97
CA ARG A 102 -20.06 8.82 -46.71
C ARG A 102 -20.79 9.03 -48.03
N GLU A 103 -21.23 10.26 -48.32
CA GLU A 103 -22.06 10.54 -49.49
C GLU A 103 -21.39 11.59 -50.40
N ASN A 104 -21.32 11.29 -51.69
CA ASN A 104 -20.87 12.16 -52.79
C ASN A 104 -19.41 12.65 -52.78
N ILE A 105 -18.45 11.81 -52.37
CA ILE A 105 -17.01 12.08 -52.55
C ILE A 105 -16.47 11.30 -53.75
N TRP A 106 -15.72 11.99 -54.62
CA TRP A 106 -14.95 11.31 -55.67
C TRP A 106 -13.84 10.45 -55.06
N LEU A 107 -13.63 9.24 -55.61
CA LEU A 107 -12.64 8.28 -55.09
C LEU A 107 -11.25 8.89 -54.85
N PHE A 108 -10.82 9.82 -55.71
CA PHE A 108 -9.56 10.53 -55.57
C PHE A 108 -9.45 11.28 -54.23
N TYR A 109 -10.41 12.16 -53.92
CA TYR A 109 -10.45 12.91 -52.66
C TYR A 109 -10.64 12.01 -51.44
N PHE A 110 -11.34 10.89 -51.60
CA PHE A 110 -11.43 9.89 -50.54
C PHE A 110 -10.06 9.30 -50.22
N ILE A 111 -9.27 8.93 -51.23
CA ILE A 111 -7.91 8.39 -51.05
C ILE A 111 -7.01 9.42 -50.38
N GLU A 112 -7.02 10.68 -50.83
CA GLU A 112 -6.25 11.77 -50.20
C GLU A 112 -6.62 11.91 -48.71
N ASN A 113 -7.92 11.99 -48.39
CA ASN A 113 -8.39 12.10 -47.01
C ASN A 113 -7.99 10.89 -46.13
N GLN A 114 -7.99 9.67 -46.68
CA GLN A 114 -7.52 8.49 -45.93
C GLN A 114 -5.99 8.51 -45.74
N MET A 115 -5.22 8.98 -46.72
CA MET A 115 -3.76 9.10 -46.61
C MET A 115 -3.36 10.14 -45.56
N ASP A 116 -4.01 11.30 -45.56
CA ASP A 116 -3.81 12.33 -44.54
C ASP A 116 -4.16 11.80 -43.15
N LYS A 117 -5.26 11.06 -43.03
CA LYS A 117 -5.65 10.42 -41.77
C LYS A 117 -4.63 9.39 -41.29
N LEU A 118 -4.08 8.60 -42.20
CA LEU A 118 -3.05 7.60 -41.90
C LEU A 118 -1.80 8.27 -41.34
N ILE A 119 -1.32 9.36 -41.95
CA ILE A 119 -0.17 10.12 -41.47
C ILE A 119 -0.42 10.61 -40.04
N VAL A 120 -1.58 11.22 -39.79
CA VAL A 120 -1.95 11.70 -38.44
C VAL A 120 -1.98 10.57 -37.41
N ILE A 121 -2.54 9.40 -37.75
CA ILE A 121 -2.60 8.27 -36.83
C ILE A 121 -1.20 7.70 -36.57
N LYS A 122 -0.36 7.61 -37.60
CA LYS A 122 1.02 7.16 -37.47
C LYS A 122 1.80 8.07 -36.52
N ASP A 123 1.68 9.38 -36.66
CA ASP A 123 2.36 10.34 -35.80
C ASP A 123 1.87 10.24 -34.35
N LYS A 124 0.55 10.11 -34.16
CA LYS A 124 -0.03 9.85 -32.82
C LYS A 124 0.47 8.55 -32.20
N LEU A 125 0.66 7.51 -33.00
CA LEU A 125 1.16 6.21 -32.51
C LEU A 125 2.63 6.30 -32.10
N ASN A 126 3.43 7.06 -32.84
CA ASN A 126 4.81 7.36 -32.46
C ASN A 126 4.88 8.15 -31.16
N GLU A 127 4.09 9.21 -31.04
CA GLU A 127 3.97 10.02 -29.81
C GLU A 127 3.55 9.15 -28.62
N PHE A 128 2.52 8.31 -28.81
CA PHE A 128 2.09 7.35 -27.79
C PHE A 128 3.22 6.43 -27.35
N HIS A 129 3.97 5.86 -28.30
CA HIS A 129 5.06 4.95 -28.00
C HIS A 129 6.17 5.63 -27.20
N ASP A 130 6.52 6.88 -27.53
CA ASP A 130 7.53 7.62 -26.80
C ASP A 130 7.05 8.04 -25.39
N LEU A 131 5.79 8.43 -25.24
CA LEU A 131 5.17 8.68 -23.93
C LEU A 131 5.15 7.41 -23.06
N VAL A 132 4.82 6.25 -23.61
CA VAL A 132 4.86 4.97 -22.88
C VAL A 132 6.27 4.68 -22.38
N LYS A 133 7.30 4.89 -23.20
CA LYS A 133 8.69 4.73 -22.76
C LYS A 133 9.02 5.65 -21.59
N GLU A 134 8.65 6.93 -21.68
CA GLU A 134 8.90 7.90 -20.60
C GLU A 134 8.19 7.52 -19.31
N ILE A 135 6.91 7.12 -19.39
CA ILE A 135 6.12 6.69 -18.23
C ILE A 135 6.76 5.47 -17.57
N VAL A 136 7.13 4.44 -18.36
CA VAL A 136 7.80 3.24 -17.82
C VAL A 136 9.15 3.61 -17.21
N PHE A 137 9.95 4.42 -17.90
CA PHE A 137 11.26 4.85 -17.41
C PHE A 137 11.13 5.59 -16.07
N ASN A 138 10.27 6.60 -15.99
CA ASN A 138 10.04 7.39 -14.79
C ASN A 138 9.47 6.54 -13.63
N ALA A 139 8.51 5.66 -13.91
CA ALA A 139 7.92 4.79 -12.90
C ALA A 139 8.95 3.79 -12.33
N CYS A 140 9.76 3.18 -13.20
CA CYS A 140 10.83 2.26 -12.80
C CYS A 140 11.95 2.99 -12.06
N HIS A 141 12.40 4.14 -12.56
CA HIS A 141 13.43 4.95 -11.92
C HIS A 141 12.99 5.39 -10.53
N GLY A 142 11.78 5.93 -10.38
CA GLY A 142 11.23 6.29 -9.07
C GLY A 142 11.09 5.09 -8.14
N ALA A 143 10.67 3.92 -8.65
CA ALA A 143 10.57 2.71 -7.85
C ALA A 143 11.95 2.19 -7.36
N LEU A 144 13.00 2.36 -8.17
CA LEU A 144 14.37 2.04 -7.81
C LEU A 144 14.92 3.02 -6.76
N LEU A 145 14.67 4.33 -6.94
CA LEU A 145 15.03 5.36 -5.96
C LEU A 145 14.38 5.12 -4.59
N LEU A 146 13.10 4.75 -4.54
CA LEU A 146 12.42 4.40 -3.28
C LEU A 146 13.05 3.21 -2.56
N LYS A 147 13.71 2.31 -3.31
CA LYS A 147 14.47 1.19 -2.74
C LYS A 147 15.93 1.54 -2.42
N GLY A 148 16.36 2.78 -2.68
CA GLY A 148 17.72 3.25 -2.43
C GLY A 148 18.71 2.96 -3.56
N PHE A 149 18.25 2.54 -4.75
CA PHE A 149 19.10 2.39 -5.91
C PHE A 149 19.17 3.71 -6.69
N VAL A 150 20.38 4.24 -6.85
CA VAL A 150 20.66 5.39 -7.71
C VAL A 150 21.06 4.85 -9.08
N VAL A 151 20.25 5.14 -10.10
CA VAL A 151 20.47 4.66 -11.48
C VAL A 151 21.43 5.59 -12.25
N ASP A 152 21.82 6.73 -11.67
CA ASP A 152 22.83 7.61 -12.25
C ASP A 152 24.24 7.01 -12.09
N GLU A 153 24.76 6.42 -13.16
CA GLU A 153 26.17 6.03 -13.26
C GLU A 153 27.14 7.22 -13.06
N ARG A 154 26.66 8.46 -13.22
CA ARG A 154 27.45 9.69 -13.05
C ARG A 154 27.85 9.99 -11.60
N LEU A 155 27.19 9.38 -10.60
CA LEU A 155 27.53 9.56 -9.18
C LEU A 155 28.53 8.51 -8.65
N ILE A 156 28.88 7.51 -9.46
CA ILE A 156 29.83 6.45 -9.10
C ILE A 156 31.29 6.95 -9.23
N GLU A 157 31.54 7.98 -10.03
CA GLU A 157 32.89 8.57 -10.18
C GLU A 157 33.26 9.50 -9.03
N ASP A 158 32.33 10.29 -8.49
CA ASP A 158 32.61 11.26 -7.40
C ASP A 158 32.93 10.60 -6.05
N THR A 159 32.46 9.37 -5.82
CA THR A 159 32.76 8.63 -4.57
C THR A 159 34.07 7.85 -4.62
N LYS A 160 34.67 7.65 -5.80
CA LYS A 160 36.01 7.06 -5.93
C LYS A 160 37.13 8.11 -5.84
N GLY A 161 36.81 9.40 -5.96
CA GLY A 161 37.78 10.50 -5.90
C GLY A 161 38.14 11.00 -4.49
N ILE A 162 37.43 10.58 -3.44
CA ILE A 162 37.62 11.11 -2.07
C ILE A 162 38.41 10.13 -1.16
N LEU A 163 38.88 9.00 -1.68
CA LEU A 163 39.67 8.01 -0.91
C LEU A 163 41.17 7.97 -1.28
N TYR A 164 41.70 9.01 -1.93
CA TYR A 164 43.15 9.12 -2.24
C TYR A 164 43.77 10.47 -1.86
N ILE A 165 43.40 11.01 -0.69
CA ILE A 165 44.27 11.92 0.08
C ILE A 165 44.25 11.48 1.54
#